data_AF-A0A1Y5IGM6-F1
#
_entry.id   AF-A0A1Y5IGM6-F1
#
_cell.length_a   1.000
_cell.length_b   1.000
_cell.length_c   1.000
_cell.angle_alpha   90.00
_cell.angle_beta   90.00
_cell.angle_gamma   90.00
#
_symmetry.space_group_name_H-M   'P 1'
#
loop_
_entity.id
_entity.type
_entity.pdbx_description
1 polymer ?
#
loop_
_entity_poly.entity_id
_entity_poly.type
_entity_poly.pdbx_seq_one_letter_code
_entity_poly.pdbx_strand_id
1 'polypeptide(L)'
;MSNKYDVSARARAVKLPEIGERRAMIPYWNDEREKTVYVGDEARRAVEARRARDFIALPHEDTSEALRALRETIQSGWTSHESLGCGHASGWPEIFARAEALIREQFPQFGASAEVLPGTGWLGEGNESRAIDWVIRRPEKHIIASKIHFATRLHRDPDSWTNPSTTQRPRDGWPDLSMPDRGRYQYRFINVHLTTSALDPTGNPWQSPLVVMLPKDSGQTEWKFVKRKLEMTPDAAKDENNFSDKINIFDPKTWIIGGNRLTRGAYKKKPTEEDVVEVGVRGEDGMTDAERSFEFPEVLAQDDHEFVTNGALLFDSFDCWHGAAKWQEDKPFRKVLTDVDPKGREPFHSARCSIELRFRVRIDMDADDTRVPWGPFTSAVRSGKFLSEPLRDSEARYDLDVGLAV
;
A
#
# COMPACT_ATOMS: atom_id res chain seq x y z
N MET A 1 -22.90 -4.87 -20.20
CA MET A 1 -21.43 -4.99 -20.00
C MET A 1 -21.19 -6.35 -19.36
N SER A 2 -20.31 -7.18 -19.93
CA SER A 2 -19.96 -8.49 -19.37
C SER A 2 -19.41 -8.29 -17.96
N ASN A 3 -20.04 -8.94 -16.98
CA ASN A 3 -19.73 -8.81 -15.56
C ASN A 3 -18.28 -9.30 -15.36
N LYS A 4 -17.34 -8.44 -14.92
CA LYS A 4 -15.94 -8.88 -14.69
C LYS A 4 -15.87 -10.04 -13.68
N TYR A 5 -16.86 -10.12 -12.79
CA TYR A 5 -17.10 -11.23 -11.86
C TYR A 5 -17.45 -12.56 -12.54
N ASP A 6 -17.92 -12.57 -13.78
CA ASP A 6 -18.19 -13.81 -14.52
C ASP A 6 -16.89 -14.58 -14.82
N VAL A 7 -15.80 -13.88 -15.16
CA VAL A 7 -14.49 -14.52 -15.36
C VAL A 7 -13.95 -15.07 -14.04
N SER A 8 -14.03 -14.29 -12.95
CA SER A 8 -13.63 -14.75 -11.62
C SER A 8 -14.46 -15.96 -11.16
N ALA A 9 -15.78 -15.93 -11.36
CA ALA A 9 -16.69 -17.02 -10.99
C ALA A 9 -16.41 -18.29 -11.81
N ARG A 10 -16.19 -18.16 -13.12
CA ARG A 10 -15.79 -19.27 -14.00
C ARG A 10 -14.44 -19.85 -13.61
N ALA A 11 -13.47 -19.00 -13.27
CA ALA A 11 -12.14 -19.44 -12.83
C ALA A 11 -12.22 -20.20 -11.50
N ARG A 12 -12.96 -19.68 -10.50
CA ARG A 12 -13.21 -20.39 -9.22
C ARG A 12 -13.95 -21.71 -9.40
N ALA A 13 -14.80 -21.84 -10.42
CA ALA A 13 -15.48 -23.10 -10.73
C ALA A 13 -14.52 -24.17 -11.31
N VAL A 14 -13.34 -23.78 -11.81
CA VAL A 14 -12.32 -24.74 -12.23
C VAL A 14 -11.68 -25.35 -10.99
N LYS A 15 -11.91 -26.64 -10.79
CA LYS A 15 -11.27 -27.42 -9.73
C LYS A 15 -9.78 -27.59 -10.05
N LEU A 16 -8.96 -26.71 -9.50
CA LEU A 16 -7.54 -26.98 -9.27
C LEU A 16 -7.37 -27.73 -7.94
N PRO A 17 -6.25 -28.44 -7.72
CA PRO A 17 -5.85 -28.84 -6.37
C PRO A 17 -5.92 -27.64 -5.42
N GLU A 18 -6.17 -27.88 -4.14
CA GLU A 18 -6.11 -26.80 -3.14
C GLU A 18 -4.67 -26.27 -3.11
N ILE A 19 -4.50 -25.00 -3.51
CA ILE A 19 -3.20 -24.33 -3.56
C ILE A 19 -3.18 -23.33 -2.42
N GLY A 20 -2.42 -23.66 -1.37
CA GLY A 20 -2.14 -22.76 -0.25
C GLY A 20 -0.95 -21.84 -0.47
N GLU A 21 -0.08 -22.16 -1.44
CA GLU A 21 1.19 -21.48 -1.66
C GLU A 21 1.50 -21.29 -3.14
N ARG A 22 2.12 -20.16 -3.47
CA ARG A 22 2.61 -19.86 -4.82
C ARG A 22 4.00 -19.23 -4.77
N ARG A 23 4.76 -19.36 -5.86
CA ARG A 23 6.07 -18.72 -6.00
C ARG A 23 5.92 -17.37 -6.72
N ALA A 24 6.54 -16.34 -6.15
CA ALA A 24 6.56 -15.01 -6.75
C ALA A 24 7.95 -14.38 -6.63
N MET A 25 8.31 -13.55 -7.60
CA MET A 25 9.43 -12.62 -7.50
C MET A 25 8.99 -11.46 -6.61
N ILE A 26 9.59 -11.37 -5.43
CA ILE A 26 9.39 -10.30 -4.47
C ILE A 26 10.36 -9.17 -4.79
N PRO A 27 9.88 -7.92 -4.85
CA PRO A 27 10.71 -6.83 -5.32
C PRO A 27 11.51 -6.22 -4.16
N TYR A 28 12.60 -6.86 -3.75
CA TYR A 28 13.60 -6.18 -2.92
C TYR A 28 14.41 -5.20 -3.79
N TRP A 29 15.02 -4.21 -3.16
CA TRP A 29 15.83 -3.21 -3.86
C TRP A 29 17.03 -3.82 -4.58
N ASN A 30 17.05 -3.68 -5.91
CA ASN A 30 18.09 -4.18 -6.81
C ASN A 30 18.39 -5.69 -6.68
N ASP A 31 17.45 -6.46 -6.12
CA ASP A 31 17.63 -7.88 -5.84
C ASP A 31 16.26 -8.60 -5.77
N GLU A 32 15.54 -8.66 -6.89
CA GLU A 32 14.29 -9.43 -6.93
C GLU A 32 14.56 -10.89 -6.55
N ARG A 33 13.85 -11.40 -5.55
CA ARG A 33 14.03 -12.78 -5.07
C ARG A 33 12.76 -13.57 -5.14
N GLU A 34 12.88 -14.81 -5.60
CA GLU A 34 11.77 -15.74 -5.56
C GLU A 34 11.48 -16.17 -4.12
N LYS A 35 10.25 -15.93 -3.66
CA LYS A 35 9.76 -16.37 -2.34
C LYS A 35 8.44 -17.10 -2.48
N THR A 36 8.13 -17.87 -1.44
CA THR A 36 6.80 -18.44 -1.25
C THR A 36 5.86 -17.35 -0.75
N VAL A 37 4.66 -17.32 -1.32
CA VAL A 37 3.57 -16.44 -0.94
C VAL A 37 2.37 -17.33 -0.62
N TYR A 38 1.85 -17.19 0.59
CA TYR A 38 0.64 -17.88 1.02
C TYR A 38 -0.59 -17.22 0.42
N VAL A 39 -1.55 -18.04 0.00
CA VAL A 39 -2.82 -17.62 -0.61
C VAL A 39 -4.01 -18.34 0.02
N GLY A 40 -5.20 -17.78 -0.15
CA GLY A 40 -6.44 -18.42 0.33
C GLY A 40 -6.44 -18.70 1.83
N ASP A 41 -6.86 -19.91 2.21
CA ASP A 41 -6.98 -20.32 3.61
C ASP A 41 -5.60 -20.48 4.28
N GLU A 42 -4.57 -20.85 3.54
CA GLU A 42 -3.21 -20.96 4.08
C GLU A 42 -2.65 -19.57 4.43
N ALA A 43 -2.96 -18.54 3.64
CA ALA A 43 -2.61 -17.16 4.00
C ALA A 43 -3.25 -16.75 5.33
N ARG A 44 -4.50 -17.14 5.57
CA ARG A 44 -5.17 -16.89 6.86
C ARG A 44 -4.49 -17.66 7.98
N ARG A 45 -4.18 -18.95 7.77
CA ARG A 45 -3.43 -19.76 8.75
C ARG A 45 -2.06 -19.19 9.07
N ALA A 46 -1.34 -18.65 8.08
CA ALA A 46 -0.04 -18.01 8.27
C ALA A 46 -0.15 -16.72 9.11
N VAL A 47 -1.17 -15.89 8.85
CA VAL A 47 -1.49 -14.72 9.69
C VAL A 47 -1.77 -15.15 11.14
N GLU A 48 -2.51 -16.24 11.36
CA GLU A 48 -2.72 -16.79 12.70
C GLU A 48 -1.46 -17.27 13.38
N ALA A 49 -0.68 -18.08 12.67
CA ALA A 49 0.53 -18.70 13.20
C ALA A 49 1.57 -17.64 13.62
N ARG A 50 1.65 -16.53 12.87
CA ARG A 50 2.49 -15.36 13.19
C ARG A 50 1.85 -14.40 14.20
N ARG A 51 0.61 -14.66 14.66
CA ARG A 51 -0.19 -13.76 15.51
C ARG A 51 -0.29 -12.35 14.92
N ALA A 52 -0.50 -12.27 13.61
CA ALA A 52 -0.52 -11.03 12.86
C ALA A 52 -1.94 -10.48 12.63
N ARG A 53 -2.97 -11.01 13.32
CA ARG A 53 -4.37 -10.58 13.21
C ARG A 53 -4.60 -9.09 13.50
N ASP A 54 -3.71 -8.48 14.28
CA ASP A 54 -3.77 -7.05 14.61
C ASP A 54 -3.23 -6.14 13.50
N PHE A 55 -2.56 -6.74 12.53
CA PHE A 55 -1.87 -6.06 11.44
C PHE A 55 -2.48 -6.36 10.09
N ILE A 56 -2.99 -7.59 9.86
CA ILE A 56 -3.39 -8.06 8.54
C ILE A 56 -4.71 -8.82 8.64
N ALA A 57 -5.65 -8.49 7.76
CA ALA A 57 -6.89 -9.24 7.56
C ALA A 57 -7.10 -9.58 6.08
N LEU A 58 -7.64 -10.78 5.84
CA LEU A 58 -7.84 -11.36 4.51
C LEU A 58 -9.32 -11.75 4.31
N PRO A 59 -10.24 -10.76 4.24
CA PRO A 59 -11.66 -11.03 4.16
C PRO A 59 -12.02 -11.81 2.90
N HIS A 60 -13.09 -12.60 3.01
CA HIS A 60 -13.65 -13.37 1.89
C HIS A 60 -15.09 -12.95 1.61
N GLU A 61 -15.46 -12.89 0.33
CA GLU A 61 -16.81 -12.49 -0.08
C GLU A 61 -17.86 -13.45 0.45
N ASP A 62 -17.56 -14.72 0.68
CA ASP A 62 -18.55 -15.69 1.17
C ASP A 62 -18.91 -15.47 2.64
N THR A 63 -18.06 -14.80 3.40
CA THR A 63 -18.22 -14.64 4.85
C THR A 63 -18.33 -13.20 5.32
N SER A 64 -18.05 -12.21 4.47
CA SER A 64 -18.03 -10.78 4.82
C SER A 64 -19.12 -10.02 4.07
N GLU A 65 -20.15 -9.57 4.80
CA GLU A 65 -21.18 -8.69 4.24
C GLU A 65 -20.63 -7.29 3.96
N ALA A 66 -19.74 -6.79 4.83
CA ALA A 66 -19.10 -5.50 4.63
C ALA A 66 -18.26 -5.47 3.35
N LEU A 67 -17.53 -6.54 3.03
CA LEU A 67 -16.75 -6.65 1.80
C LEU A 67 -17.65 -6.63 0.55
N ARG A 68 -18.77 -7.36 0.57
CA ARG A 68 -19.74 -7.34 -0.55
C ARG A 68 -20.27 -5.93 -0.78
N ALA A 69 -20.72 -5.25 0.27
CA ALA A 69 -21.25 -3.90 0.19
C ALA A 69 -20.19 -2.88 -0.31
N LEU A 70 -18.94 -3.03 0.11
CA LEU A 70 -17.83 -2.22 -0.39
C LEU A 70 -17.58 -2.47 -1.88
N ARG A 71 -17.56 -3.72 -2.34
CA ARG A 71 -17.38 -4.07 -3.76
C ARG A 71 -18.51 -3.55 -4.64
N GLU A 72 -19.75 -3.63 -4.18
CA GLU A 72 -20.91 -3.06 -4.89
C GLU A 72 -20.78 -1.54 -5.05
N THR A 73 -20.37 -0.85 -3.98
CA THR A 73 -20.15 0.61 -3.98
C THR A 73 -19.01 1.01 -4.92
N ILE A 74 -17.91 0.26 -4.93
CA ILE A 74 -16.82 0.46 -5.88
C ILE A 74 -17.31 0.25 -7.31
N GLN A 75 -18.05 -0.82 -7.57
CA GLN A 75 -18.52 -1.15 -8.91
C GLN A 75 -19.48 -0.07 -9.46
N SER A 76 -20.39 0.44 -8.63
CA SER A 76 -21.32 1.49 -9.04
C SER A 76 -20.63 2.83 -9.27
N GLY A 77 -19.64 3.18 -8.43
CA GLY A 77 -18.89 4.43 -8.53
C GLY A 77 -17.70 4.40 -9.50
N TRP A 78 -17.28 3.22 -9.97
CA TRP A 78 -16.03 3.03 -10.72
C TRP A 78 -15.93 3.95 -11.93
N THR A 79 -16.95 3.99 -12.80
CA THR A 79 -16.91 4.76 -14.04
C THR A 79 -16.71 6.27 -13.81
N SER A 80 -17.32 6.81 -12.75
CA SER A 80 -17.22 8.23 -12.39
C SER A 80 -15.85 8.60 -11.84
N HIS A 81 -15.30 7.74 -10.97
CA HIS A 81 -14.05 8.02 -10.26
C HIS A 81 -12.80 7.51 -10.98
N GLU A 82 -12.96 6.59 -11.94
CA GLU A 82 -11.86 6.07 -12.75
C GLU A 82 -11.08 7.23 -13.35
N SER A 83 -11.77 8.17 -14.00
CA SER A 83 -11.13 9.31 -14.69
C SER A 83 -10.28 10.21 -13.78
N LEU A 84 -10.55 10.22 -12.47
CA LEU A 84 -9.81 10.99 -11.47
C LEU A 84 -8.55 10.26 -11.00
N GLY A 85 -8.57 8.92 -10.99
CA GLY A 85 -7.46 8.04 -10.64
C GLY A 85 -7.08 8.00 -9.15
N CYS A 86 -7.26 9.10 -8.43
CA CYS A 86 -7.01 9.24 -7.00
C CYS A 86 -7.77 10.45 -6.43
N GLY A 87 -7.88 10.55 -5.11
CA GLY A 87 -8.43 11.75 -4.48
C GLY A 87 -8.50 11.70 -2.96
N HIS A 88 -9.00 12.80 -2.40
CA HIS A 88 -9.34 12.94 -0.99
C HIS A 88 -10.65 12.18 -0.66
N ALA A 89 -10.81 11.77 0.59
CA ALA A 89 -11.95 10.98 1.06
C ALA A 89 -13.31 11.67 0.83
N SER A 90 -13.36 12.99 0.93
CA SER A 90 -14.59 13.76 0.64
C SER A 90 -15.05 13.69 -0.82
N GLY A 91 -14.16 13.26 -1.73
CA GLY A 91 -14.51 13.07 -3.14
C GLY A 91 -15.29 11.79 -3.42
N TRP A 92 -15.30 10.84 -2.49
CA TRP A 92 -16.07 9.58 -2.59
C TRP A 92 -16.47 9.06 -1.21
N PRO A 93 -17.28 9.79 -0.42
CA PRO A 93 -17.51 9.48 0.99
C PRO A 93 -18.16 8.11 1.22
N GLU A 94 -18.98 7.62 0.28
CA GLU A 94 -19.68 6.34 0.41
C GLU A 94 -18.70 5.16 0.45
N ILE A 95 -17.59 5.22 -0.30
CA ILE A 95 -16.58 4.15 -0.29
C ILE A 95 -15.88 4.07 1.07
N PHE A 96 -15.65 5.23 1.72
CA PHE A 96 -15.01 5.30 3.03
C PHE A 96 -15.93 4.77 4.13
N ALA A 97 -17.22 5.11 4.09
CA ALA A 97 -18.19 4.55 5.03
C ALA A 97 -18.30 3.01 4.93
N ARG A 98 -18.25 2.45 3.71
CA ARG A 98 -18.23 1.00 3.50
C ARG A 98 -16.93 0.33 3.94
N ALA A 99 -15.80 0.97 3.68
CA ALA A 99 -14.51 0.46 4.10
C ALA A 99 -14.29 0.57 5.61
N GLU A 100 -14.84 1.60 6.28
CA GLU A 100 -14.90 1.66 7.74
C GLU A 100 -15.65 0.46 8.31
N ALA A 101 -16.84 0.14 7.78
CA ALA A 101 -17.60 -1.03 8.22
C ALA A 101 -16.80 -2.33 8.07
N LEU A 102 -16.02 -2.46 6.98
CA LEU A 102 -15.14 -3.60 6.78
C LEU A 102 -13.97 -3.62 7.79
N ILE A 103 -13.35 -2.48 8.09
CA ILE A 103 -12.31 -2.39 9.12
C ILE A 103 -12.86 -2.85 10.47
N ARG A 104 -14.05 -2.39 10.87
CA ARG A 104 -14.69 -2.79 12.14
C ARG A 104 -15.03 -4.27 12.19
N GLU A 105 -15.47 -4.85 11.07
CA GLU A 105 -15.75 -6.28 10.96
C GLU A 105 -14.47 -7.13 11.08
N GLN A 106 -13.37 -6.66 10.49
CA GLN A 106 -12.13 -7.43 10.38
C GLN A 106 -11.15 -7.23 11.55
N PHE A 107 -11.24 -6.09 12.25
CA PHE A 107 -10.44 -5.79 13.43
C PHE A 107 -11.31 -5.51 14.66
N PRO A 108 -12.17 -6.45 15.10
CA PRO A 108 -13.04 -6.25 16.25
C PRO A 108 -12.26 -6.00 17.56
N GLN A 109 -11.00 -6.47 17.63
CA GLN A 109 -10.13 -6.28 18.79
C GLN A 109 -9.69 -4.83 19.03
N PHE A 110 -9.87 -3.94 18.04
CA PHE A 110 -9.64 -2.51 18.23
C PHE A 110 -10.66 -1.89 19.19
N GLY A 111 -11.81 -2.54 19.42
CA GLY A 111 -12.89 -2.05 20.26
C GLY A 111 -13.94 -1.27 19.46
N ALA A 112 -15.17 -1.25 19.95
CA ALA A 112 -16.26 -0.46 19.40
C ALA A 112 -16.03 1.05 19.59
N SER A 113 -15.28 1.41 20.64
CA SER A 113 -14.85 2.78 20.94
C SER A 113 -13.82 3.34 19.95
N ALA A 114 -13.14 2.50 19.16
CA ALA A 114 -12.17 2.94 18.19
C ALA A 114 -12.80 3.80 17.08
N GLU A 115 -12.09 4.87 16.71
CA GLU A 115 -12.49 5.78 15.64
C GLU A 115 -11.72 5.47 14.37
N VAL A 116 -12.44 5.12 13.31
CA VAL A 116 -11.88 4.85 11.99
C VAL A 116 -11.96 6.14 11.19
N LEU A 117 -10.83 6.83 11.04
CA LEU A 117 -10.76 8.14 10.40
C LEU A 117 -10.22 7.97 8.97
N PRO A 118 -10.85 8.61 7.97
CA PRO A 118 -10.36 8.56 6.60
C PRO A 118 -9.03 9.32 6.46
N GLY A 119 -8.12 8.75 5.67
CA GLY A 119 -6.83 9.34 5.36
C GLY A 119 -5.78 9.21 6.46
N THR A 120 -4.60 9.79 6.22
CA THR A 120 -3.43 9.71 7.11
C THR A 120 -3.35 10.86 8.12
N GLY A 121 -4.06 11.97 7.87
CA GLY A 121 -4.16 13.11 8.78
C GLY A 121 -2.92 14.02 8.88
N TRP A 122 -1.93 13.88 7.99
CA TRP A 122 -0.61 14.52 8.16
C TRP A 122 -0.38 15.84 7.41
N LEU A 123 -1.34 16.32 6.61
CA LEU A 123 -1.18 17.56 5.83
C LEU A 123 -1.56 18.81 6.62
N GLY A 124 -2.18 18.64 7.80
CA GLY A 124 -2.67 19.74 8.64
C GLY A 124 -3.87 20.48 8.05
N GLU A 125 -4.38 21.44 8.82
CA GLU A 125 -5.58 22.21 8.49
C GLU A 125 -5.40 23.02 7.19
N GLY A 126 -6.46 23.08 6.38
CA GLY A 126 -6.51 23.83 5.12
C GLY A 126 -5.81 23.16 3.93
N ASN A 127 -5.19 21.99 4.13
CA ASN A 127 -4.48 21.24 3.09
C ASN A 127 -5.07 19.84 2.86
N GLU A 128 -6.17 19.48 3.52
CA GLU A 128 -6.79 18.16 3.49
C GLU A 128 -7.20 17.77 2.06
N SER A 129 -7.71 18.72 1.29
CA SER A 129 -8.08 18.51 -0.13
C SER A 129 -6.92 18.09 -1.04
N ARG A 130 -5.65 18.22 -0.57
CA ARG A 130 -4.45 17.76 -1.29
C ARG A 130 -4.08 16.31 -0.98
N ALA A 131 -4.68 15.69 0.05
CA ALA A 131 -4.38 14.32 0.42
C ALA A 131 -4.90 13.31 -0.62
N ILE A 132 -4.14 12.23 -0.82
CA ILE A 132 -4.61 11.06 -1.57
C ILE A 132 -5.01 9.99 -0.56
N ASP A 133 -6.29 9.98 -0.22
CA ASP A 133 -6.85 8.97 0.69
C ASP A 133 -7.27 7.71 -0.07
N TRP A 134 -7.51 7.83 -1.38
CA TRP A 134 -7.79 6.68 -2.24
C TRP A 134 -7.05 6.75 -3.57
N VAL A 135 -6.64 5.60 -4.09
CA VAL A 135 -5.96 5.48 -5.39
C VAL A 135 -6.42 4.25 -6.16
N ILE A 136 -6.67 4.43 -7.46
CA ILE A 136 -6.91 3.36 -8.43
C ILE A 136 -5.59 3.04 -9.14
N ARG A 137 -5.22 1.75 -9.20
CA ARG A 137 -4.00 1.26 -9.86
C ARG A 137 -4.35 0.35 -11.05
N ARG A 138 -3.57 0.44 -12.15
CA ARG A 138 -3.61 -0.41 -13.35
C ARG A 138 -2.20 -0.79 -13.79
N PRO A 139 -1.99 -1.85 -14.60
CA PRO A 139 -0.67 -2.22 -15.07
C PRO A 139 -0.26 -1.51 -16.37
N GLU A 140 1.04 -1.19 -16.39
CA GLU A 140 2.02 -0.81 -17.43
C GLU A 140 1.67 0.01 -18.69
N LYS A 141 0.45 0.02 -19.24
CA LYS A 141 0.08 1.05 -20.24
C LYS A 141 -0.55 2.30 -19.63
N HIS A 142 -0.86 2.21 -18.34
CA HIS A 142 -1.58 3.23 -17.60
C HIS A 142 -0.99 3.38 -16.20
N ILE A 143 0.20 3.98 -16.15
CA ILE A 143 0.80 4.75 -15.04
C ILE A 143 0.48 4.24 -13.62
N ILE A 144 1.51 3.71 -12.95
CA ILE A 144 1.59 3.71 -11.50
C ILE A 144 1.47 5.18 -11.04
N ALA A 145 0.39 5.52 -10.33
CA ALA A 145 0.14 6.87 -9.85
C ALA A 145 1.09 7.32 -8.72
N SER A 146 2.10 6.53 -8.37
CA SER A 146 3.22 7.00 -7.57
C SER A 146 4.38 7.34 -8.50
N LYS A 147 4.63 8.63 -8.72
CA LYS A 147 5.94 9.12 -9.23
C LYS A 147 7.04 8.94 -8.18
N ILE A 148 7.06 7.81 -7.50
CA ILE A 148 7.94 7.54 -6.39
C ILE A 148 8.61 6.21 -6.73
N HIS A 149 9.94 6.24 -6.90
CA HIS A 149 10.84 5.09 -7.12
C HIS A 149 10.65 3.94 -6.11
N PHE A 150 9.83 4.14 -5.07
CA PHE A 150 9.60 3.21 -3.96
C PHE A 150 8.44 2.24 -4.20
N ALA A 151 7.56 2.47 -5.19
CA ALA A 151 6.44 1.56 -5.48
C ALA A 151 6.83 0.32 -6.30
N THR A 152 8.05 0.29 -6.85
CA THR A 152 8.61 -0.88 -7.54
C THR A 152 9.27 -1.86 -6.59
N ARG A 153 9.35 -1.55 -5.29
CA ARG A 153 9.99 -2.37 -4.25
C ARG A 153 9.11 -2.52 -3.01
N LEU A 154 9.53 -3.39 -2.09
CA LEU A 154 8.93 -3.44 -0.75
C LEU A 154 9.13 -2.12 -0.03
N HIS A 155 8.05 -1.57 0.51
CA HIS A 155 8.06 -0.35 1.29
C HIS A 155 7.01 -0.41 2.40
N ARG A 156 7.08 0.56 3.31
CA ARG A 156 5.98 0.96 4.17
C ARG A 156 5.54 2.35 3.72
N ASP A 157 4.29 2.69 3.96
CA ASP A 157 3.73 3.96 3.51
C ASP A 157 4.52 5.21 3.99
N PRO A 158 4.93 5.35 5.28
CA PRO A 158 5.69 6.53 5.71
C PRO A 158 7.07 6.61 5.04
N ASP A 159 7.64 5.47 4.68
CA ASP A 159 8.94 5.35 4.04
C ASP A 159 8.89 5.76 2.55
N SER A 160 7.73 5.58 1.91
CA SER A 160 7.54 5.89 0.49
C SER A 160 7.17 7.35 0.22
N TRP A 161 6.56 8.02 1.19
CA TRP A 161 5.91 9.33 1.00
C TRP A 161 6.73 10.51 1.52
N THR A 162 7.82 10.24 2.21
CA THR A 162 8.78 11.24 2.71
C THR A 162 9.72 11.76 1.62
N ASN A 163 9.58 11.31 0.36
CA ASN A 163 10.31 11.86 -0.78
C ASN A 163 10.04 13.38 -0.88
N PRO A 164 11.07 14.24 -0.78
CA PRO A 164 10.88 15.69 -0.75
C PRO A 164 10.30 16.30 -2.03
N SER A 165 10.33 15.56 -3.15
CA SER A 165 9.67 15.95 -4.40
C SER A 165 8.16 15.67 -4.42
N THR A 166 7.63 14.97 -3.40
CA THR A 166 6.21 14.64 -3.28
C THR A 166 5.47 15.75 -2.55
N THR A 167 4.51 16.38 -3.23
CA THR A 167 3.68 17.48 -2.69
C THR A 167 2.72 17.06 -1.58
N GLN A 168 2.67 15.77 -1.25
CA GLN A 168 1.82 15.16 -0.22
C GLN A 168 2.63 14.53 0.91
N ARG A 169 3.91 14.89 1.01
CA ARG A 169 4.79 14.40 2.06
C ARG A 169 4.25 14.78 3.45
N PRO A 170 4.49 13.94 4.47
CA PRO A 170 4.24 14.35 5.84
C PRO A 170 5.00 15.64 6.14
N ARG A 171 4.34 16.59 6.80
CA ARG A 171 4.95 17.85 7.23
C ARG A 171 5.89 17.64 8.41
N ASP A 172 6.77 18.60 8.66
CA ASP A 172 7.50 18.63 9.92
C ASP A 172 6.51 18.63 11.09
N GLY A 173 6.75 17.77 12.09
CA GLY A 173 5.81 17.56 13.19
C GLY A 173 4.56 16.76 12.83
N TRP A 174 4.50 16.09 11.67
CA TRP A 174 3.36 15.24 11.31
C TRP A 174 2.95 14.20 12.36
N PRO A 175 3.83 13.61 13.21
CA PRO A 175 3.36 12.67 14.21
C PRO A 175 2.39 13.33 15.19
N ASP A 176 2.58 14.60 15.53
CA ASP A 176 1.65 15.34 16.40
C ASP A 176 0.31 15.63 15.69
N LEU A 177 0.31 15.83 14.37
CA LEU A 177 -0.89 16.03 13.56
C LEU A 177 -1.69 14.73 13.34
N SER A 178 -0.98 13.66 12.98
CA SER A 178 -1.56 12.36 12.67
C SER A 178 -1.94 11.57 13.91
N MET A 179 -1.25 11.79 15.03
CA MET A 179 -1.40 11.04 16.28
C MET A 179 -1.52 11.95 17.51
N PRO A 180 -2.58 12.78 17.60
CA PRO A 180 -2.81 13.57 18.79
C PRO A 180 -3.00 12.67 20.02
N ASP A 181 -2.64 13.16 21.21
CA ASP A 181 -2.86 12.45 22.48
C ASP A 181 -2.25 11.03 22.58
N ARG A 182 -1.11 10.79 21.92
CA ARG A 182 -0.38 9.51 21.87
C ARG A 182 0.04 8.89 23.21
N GLY A 183 -0.16 9.60 24.32
CA GLY A 183 -0.02 9.04 25.66
C GLY A 183 -1.11 8.02 25.98
N ARG A 184 -2.34 8.30 25.53
CA ARG A 184 -3.56 7.50 25.75
C ARG A 184 -3.96 6.70 24.52
N TYR A 185 -3.83 7.28 23.34
CA TYR A 185 -4.27 6.65 22.10
C TYR A 185 -3.13 6.01 21.33
N GLN A 186 -3.40 4.86 20.72
CA GLN A 186 -2.58 4.37 19.62
C GLN A 186 -3.26 4.61 18.28
N TYR A 187 -2.43 4.67 17.23
CA TYR A 187 -2.89 4.86 15.86
C TYR A 187 -2.39 3.72 14.99
N ARG A 188 -3.33 3.05 14.31
CA ARG A 188 -3.06 2.07 13.26
C ARG A 188 -3.33 2.69 11.90
N PHE A 189 -2.47 2.45 10.92
CA PHE A 189 -2.62 3.02 9.58
C PHE A 189 -3.06 1.95 8.60
N ILE A 190 -4.37 1.74 8.51
CA ILE A 190 -4.95 0.61 7.78
C ILE A 190 -5.18 0.99 6.33
N ASN A 191 -4.50 0.28 5.43
CA ASN A 191 -4.81 0.27 4.01
C ASN A 191 -5.84 -0.82 3.71
N VAL A 192 -6.92 -0.45 3.01
CA VAL A 192 -7.91 -1.37 2.45
C VAL A 192 -7.64 -1.52 0.96
N HIS A 193 -7.06 -2.66 0.58
CA HIS A 193 -6.75 -3.01 -0.81
C HIS A 193 -7.81 -3.95 -1.39
N LEU A 194 -8.32 -3.60 -2.57
CA LEU A 194 -9.25 -4.42 -3.33
C LEU A 194 -8.82 -4.56 -4.78
N THR A 195 -8.61 -5.79 -5.22
CA THR A 195 -8.50 -6.12 -6.64
C THR A 195 -9.90 -6.07 -7.28
N THR A 196 -10.01 -5.33 -8.38
CA THR A 196 -11.24 -5.12 -9.17
C THR A 196 -11.15 -5.72 -10.58
N SER A 197 -9.98 -6.19 -10.99
CA SER A 197 -9.80 -7.07 -12.16
C SER A 197 -10.31 -8.48 -11.86
N ALA A 198 -10.34 -9.31 -12.91
CA ALA A 198 -10.63 -10.73 -12.75
C ALA A 198 -9.64 -11.39 -11.77
N LEU A 199 -10.16 -12.28 -10.93
CA LEU A 199 -9.37 -13.07 -9.99
C LEU A 199 -9.14 -14.46 -10.55
N ASP A 200 -8.02 -15.04 -10.18
CA ASP A 200 -7.67 -16.43 -10.46
C ASP A 200 -8.38 -17.39 -9.48
N PRO A 201 -8.23 -18.71 -9.65
CA PRO A 201 -8.89 -19.70 -8.78
C PRO A 201 -8.52 -19.59 -7.29
N THR A 202 -7.39 -18.96 -6.94
CA THR A 202 -6.99 -18.71 -5.54
C THR A 202 -7.58 -17.42 -4.96
N GLY A 203 -8.40 -16.70 -5.74
CA GLY A 203 -8.97 -15.41 -5.33
C GLY A 203 -7.99 -14.24 -5.43
N ASN A 204 -6.87 -14.40 -6.15
CA ASN A 204 -5.83 -13.38 -6.32
C ASN A 204 -5.83 -12.82 -7.74
N PRO A 205 -5.20 -11.65 -7.98
CA PRO A 205 -4.97 -11.20 -9.35
C PRO A 205 -4.07 -12.18 -10.11
N TRP A 206 -4.38 -12.35 -11.40
CA TRP A 206 -3.65 -13.24 -12.32
C TRP A 206 -2.17 -12.88 -12.52
N GLN A 207 -1.81 -11.61 -12.39
CA GLN A 207 -0.43 -11.12 -12.34
C GLN A 207 -0.33 -9.94 -11.37
N SER A 208 0.89 -9.65 -10.94
CA SER A 208 1.22 -8.50 -10.11
C SER A 208 0.46 -8.39 -8.77
N PRO A 209 0.33 -9.46 -7.95
CA PRO A 209 -0.33 -9.40 -6.64
C PRO A 209 0.28 -8.33 -5.73
N LEU A 210 -0.57 -7.70 -4.91
CA LEU A 210 -0.06 -6.97 -3.76
C LEU A 210 0.28 -8.00 -2.68
N VAL A 211 1.55 -8.11 -2.34
CA VAL A 211 2.02 -8.97 -1.26
C VAL A 211 2.30 -8.13 -0.02
N VAL A 212 1.99 -8.69 1.15
CA VAL A 212 2.31 -8.11 2.45
C VAL A 212 3.19 -9.09 3.20
N MET A 213 4.32 -8.60 3.70
CA MET A 213 5.24 -9.36 4.53
C MET A 213 4.68 -9.48 5.94
N LEU A 214 4.67 -10.69 6.49
CA LEU A 214 4.25 -10.91 7.87
C LEU A 214 5.23 -10.22 8.84
N PRO A 215 4.74 -9.62 9.93
CA PRO A 215 5.61 -8.98 10.91
C PRO A 215 6.51 -10.00 11.60
N LYS A 216 7.75 -9.59 11.92
CA LYS A 216 8.69 -10.41 12.69
C LYS A 216 8.28 -10.43 14.15
N ASP A 217 8.35 -11.59 14.79
CA ASP A 217 8.04 -11.76 16.22
C ASP A 217 6.70 -11.11 16.63
N SER A 218 5.67 -11.26 15.78
CA SER A 218 4.35 -10.66 16.00
C SER A 218 4.36 -9.12 16.15
N GLY A 219 5.36 -8.46 15.56
CA GLY A 219 5.58 -7.01 15.60
C GLY A 219 6.61 -6.57 16.65
N GLN A 220 7.06 -7.46 17.55
CA GLN A 220 7.98 -7.07 18.62
C GLN A 220 9.38 -6.68 18.12
N THR A 221 9.74 -7.08 16.90
CA THR A 221 11.04 -6.77 16.31
C THR A 221 10.87 -6.22 14.90
N GLU A 222 11.62 -5.18 14.55
CA GLU A 222 11.73 -4.73 13.16
C GLU A 222 12.46 -5.77 12.31
N TRP A 223 12.03 -5.93 11.06
CA TRP A 223 12.83 -6.64 10.07
C TRP A 223 14.16 -5.92 9.84
N LYS A 224 15.18 -6.66 9.41
CA LYS A 224 16.47 -6.04 9.13
C LYS A 224 16.39 -5.18 7.88
N PHE A 225 16.81 -3.92 7.98
CA PHE A 225 16.87 -3.00 6.85
C PHE A 225 18.11 -2.11 6.91
N VAL A 226 18.43 -1.45 5.80
CA VAL A 226 19.48 -0.43 5.74
C VAL A 226 18.87 0.92 5.41
N LYS A 227 19.30 1.98 6.10
CA LYS A 227 18.95 3.36 5.74
C LYS A 227 19.79 3.76 4.53
N ARG A 228 19.16 4.19 3.45
CA ARG A 228 19.80 4.62 2.21
C ARG A 228 19.41 6.05 1.88
N LYS A 229 20.33 6.77 1.25
CA LYS A 229 20.06 8.06 0.63
C LYS A 229 19.70 7.87 -0.83
N LEU A 230 19.05 8.87 -1.42
CA LEU A 230 18.86 8.97 -2.86
C LEU A 230 20.22 9.18 -3.56
N GLU A 231 20.94 8.09 -3.84
CA GLU A 231 22.11 8.12 -4.74
C GLU A 231 21.64 8.07 -6.19
N MET A 232 20.88 9.07 -6.62
CA MET A 232 20.41 9.15 -8.00
C MET A 232 21.49 9.78 -8.87
N THR A 233 22.38 8.95 -9.43
CA THR A 233 23.22 9.40 -10.54
C THR A 233 22.40 9.47 -11.83
N PRO A 234 22.71 10.40 -12.76
CA PRO A 234 22.03 10.49 -14.06
C PRO A 234 21.99 9.20 -14.87
N ASP A 235 22.96 8.31 -14.68
CA ASP A 235 23.05 7.04 -15.40
C ASP A 235 22.29 5.90 -14.69
N ALA A 236 22.30 5.85 -13.35
CA ALA A 236 21.46 4.90 -12.60
C ALA A 236 19.96 5.14 -12.83
N ALA A 237 19.55 6.40 -13.01
CA ALA A 237 18.17 6.77 -13.33
C ALA A 237 17.73 6.35 -14.75
N LYS A 238 18.67 6.12 -15.68
CA LYS A 238 18.41 5.59 -17.04
C LYS A 238 18.23 4.07 -17.02
N ASP A 239 19.00 3.35 -16.19
CA ASP A 239 18.94 1.89 -16.13
C ASP A 239 17.71 1.35 -15.37
N GLU A 240 17.22 2.07 -14.34
CA GLU A 240 16.03 1.66 -13.57
C GLU A 240 14.70 1.83 -14.34
N ASN A 241 14.69 2.67 -15.36
CA ASN A 241 13.53 2.93 -16.20
C ASN A 241 13.85 2.41 -17.60
N ASN A 242 13.42 1.20 -17.94
CA ASN A 242 13.44 0.62 -19.31
C ASN A 242 12.60 1.43 -20.35
N PHE A 243 12.62 2.77 -20.28
CA PHE A 243 12.04 3.70 -21.24
C PHE A 243 13.17 4.25 -22.11
N SER A 244 13.04 4.01 -23.41
CA SER A 244 13.96 4.45 -24.47
C SER A 244 14.51 5.87 -24.28
N ASP A 245 15.76 6.08 -24.71
CA ASP A 245 16.62 7.30 -24.71
C ASP A 245 16.02 8.64 -25.17
N LYS A 246 14.72 8.71 -25.42
CA LYS A 246 14.01 9.89 -25.94
C LYS A 246 13.37 10.76 -24.87
N ILE A 247 13.47 10.39 -23.58
CA ILE A 247 12.86 11.13 -22.46
C ILE A 247 13.98 11.72 -21.60
N ASN A 248 14.11 13.05 -21.62
CA ASN A 248 15.04 13.76 -20.74
C ASN A 248 14.50 13.71 -19.29
N ILE A 249 15.09 12.86 -18.45
CA ILE A 249 14.69 12.66 -17.05
C ILE A 249 14.87 13.89 -16.15
N PHE A 250 15.61 14.92 -16.60
CA PHE A 250 15.84 16.16 -15.83
C PHE A 250 14.87 17.29 -16.18
N ASP A 251 13.96 17.09 -17.15
CA ASP A 251 12.95 18.09 -17.50
C ASP A 251 11.58 17.69 -16.92
N PRO A 252 11.07 18.37 -15.88
CA PRO A 252 9.75 18.06 -15.29
C PRO A 252 8.60 18.13 -16.29
N LYS A 253 8.78 18.79 -17.45
CA LYS A 253 7.78 18.87 -18.52
C LYS A 253 7.75 17.62 -19.40
N THR A 254 8.84 16.84 -19.48
CA THR A 254 8.89 15.57 -20.22
C THR A 254 8.36 14.39 -19.39
N TRP A 255 8.26 14.56 -18.06
CA TRP A 255 7.77 13.54 -17.13
C TRP A 255 6.32 13.12 -17.41
N ILE A 256 5.57 13.92 -18.17
CA ILE A 256 4.28 13.54 -18.75
C ILE A 256 4.06 14.30 -20.07
N ILE A 257 4.71 13.91 -21.16
CA ILE A 257 4.20 14.21 -22.51
C ILE A 257 3.43 12.99 -23.01
N GLY A 258 2.12 13.01 -22.80
CA GLY A 258 1.18 12.04 -23.38
C GLY A 258 0.77 10.86 -22.49
N GLY A 259 1.36 10.69 -21.31
CA GLY A 259 1.03 9.59 -20.39
C GLY A 259 -0.25 9.83 -19.57
N ASN A 260 -1.34 9.16 -19.97
CA ASN A 260 -2.56 8.84 -19.20
C ASN A 260 -3.49 9.99 -18.73
N ARG A 261 -4.80 9.82 -18.97
CA ARG A 261 -5.87 10.75 -18.54
C ARG A 261 -6.14 10.71 -17.02
N LEU A 262 -5.73 9.64 -16.32
CA LEU A 262 -6.11 9.31 -14.94
C LEU A 262 -5.33 10.08 -13.86
N THR A 263 -4.14 10.62 -14.16
CA THR A 263 -3.39 11.48 -13.22
C THR A 263 -3.46 12.96 -13.59
N ARG A 264 -3.99 13.30 -14.78
CA ARG A 264 -4.10 14.69 -15.25
C ARG A 264 -4.92 15.58 -14.31
N GLY A 265 -5.85 15.04 -13.53
CA GLY A 265 -6.63 15.81 -12.55
C GLY A 265 -5.76 16.41 -11.45
N ALA A 266 -4.87 15.60 -10.86
CA ALA A 266 -3.99 16.00 -9.76
C ALA A 266 -2.88 16.98 -10.18
N TYR A 267 -2.41 16.91 -11.43
CA TYR A 267 -1.28 17.71 -11.95
C TYR A 267 -1.69 18.88 -12.86
N LYS A 268 -3.00 19.12 -13.07
CA LYS A 268 -3.49 20.22 -13.93
C LYS A 268 -3.51 21.59 -13.25
N LYS A 269 -3.35 21.66 -11.93
CA LYS A 269 -3.14 22.95 -11.27
C LYS A 269 -1.78 23.47 -11.71
N LYS A 270 -1.75 24.61 -12.40
CA LYS A 270 -0.52 25.40 -12.47
C LYS A 270 -0.06 25.63 -11.03
N PRO A 271 1.23 25.43 -10.71
CA PRO A 271 1.76 25.79 -9.40
C PRO A 271 1.35 27.24 -9.12
N THR A 272 0.71 27.49 -7.98
CA THR A 272 0.52 28.87 -7.50
C THR A 272 1.87 29.38 -7.00
N GLU A 273 2.04 30.70 -6.85
CA GLU A 273 3.28 31.26 -6.30
C GLU A 273 3.61 30.66 -4.92
N GLU A 274 2.60 30.26 -4.14
CA GLU A 274 2.73 29.53 -2.87
C GLU A 274 3.33 28.12 -3.02
N ASP A 275 3.02 27.39 -4.10
CA ASP A 275 3.59 26.06 -4.38
C ASP A 275 5.10 26.14 -4.71
N VAL A 276 5.57 27.29 -5.22
CA VAL A 276 6.97 27.52 -5.60
C VAL A 276 7.85 27.84 -4.38
N VAL A 277 7.27 28.34 -3.29
CA VAL A 277 8.01 28.61 -2.05
C VAL A 277 8.34 27.32 -1.27
N GLU A 278 7.51 26.27 -1.39
CA GLU A 278 7.74 24.97 -0.71
C GLU A 278 8.83 24.10 -1.37
N VAL A 279 9.12 24.31 -2.66
CA VAL A 279 10.14 23.53 -3.38
C VAL A 279 11.46 24.31 -3.32
N GLY A 280 12.31 23.97 -2.36
CA GLY A 280 13.58 24.67 -2.11
C GLY A 280 14.49 24.82 -3.34
N VAL A 281 15.53 25.65 -3.20
CA VAL A 281 16.51 25.90 -4.28
C VAL A 281 17.22 24.59 -4.66
N ARG A 282 17.23 24.26 -5.96
CA ARG A 282 17.97 23.11 -6.49
C ARG A 282 19.44 23.48 -6.71
N GLY A 283 20.34 22.60 -6.31
CA GLY A 283 21.78 22.71 -6.54
C GLY A 283 22.18 22.36 -7.97
N GLU A 284 23.49 22.41 -8.26
CA GLU A 284 24.05 22.08 -9.59
C GLU A 284 23.79 20.62 -10.01
N ASP A 285 23.65 19.72 -9.04
CA ASP A 285 23.27 18.31 -9.20
C ASP A 285 21.76 18.13 -9.49
N GLY A 286 21.00 19.22 -9.50
CA GLY A 286 19.55 19.20 -9.69
C GLY A 286 18.77 18.79 -8.45
N MET A 287 19.38 18.59 -7.27
CA MET A 287 18.70 18.22 -6.02
C MET A 287 18.57 19.40 -5.05
N THR A 288 17.51 19.41 -4.23
CA THR A 288 17.38 20.30 -3.06
C THR A 288 18.13 19.74 -1.85
N ASP A 289 18.41 20.57 -0.84
CA ASP A 289 19.03 20.11 0.41
C ASP A 289 18.17 19.08 1.15
N ALA A 290 16.85 19.21 1.05
CA ALA A 290 15.91 18.23 1.57
C ALA A 290 16.05 16.87 0.85
N GLU A 291 16.15 16.87 -0.48
CA GLU A 291 16.37 15.64 -1.28
C GLU A 291 17.73 14.98 -0.95
N ARG A 292 18.79 15.77 -0.77
CA ARG A 292 20.12 15.25 -0.36
C ARG A 292 20.14 14.65 1.04
N SER A 293 19.35 15.20 1.95
CA SER A 293 19.27 14.76 3.34
C SER A 293 18.28 13.61 3.55
N PHE A 294 17.48 13.30 2.53
CA PHE A 294 16.44 12.29 2.62
C PHE A 294 17.02 10.88 2.71
N GLU A 295 16.58 10.15 3.73
CA GLU A 295 16.89 8.74 3.93
C GLU A 295 15.61 7.92 3.89
N PHE A 296 15.71 6.72 3.31
CA PHE A 296 14.64 5.73 3.28
C PHE A 296 15.18 4.35 3.71
N PRO A 297 14.36 3.48 4.30
CA PRO A 297 14.77 2.14 4.71
C PRO A 297 14.56 1.11 3.60
N GLU A 298 15.56 0.24 3.40
CA GLU A 298 15.50 -0.93 2.53
C GLU A 298 15.56 -2.23 3.30
N VAL A 299 14.45 -2.97 3.32
CA VAL A 299 14.44 -4.30 3.91
C VAL A 299 15.42 -5.22 3.18
N LEU A 300 16.32 -5.86 3.93
CA LEU A 300 17.26 -6.82 3.38
C LEU A 300 16.56 -8.17 3.23
N ALA A 301 16.74 -8.86 2.12
CA ALA A 301 16.14 -10.18 1.95
C ALA A 301 16.68 -11.17 3.00
N GLN A 302 15.78 -11.76 3.78
CA GLN A 302 16.08 -12.82 4.75
C GLN A 302 15.27 -14.08 4.42
N ASP A 303 15.73 -15.25 4.87
CA ASP A 303 15.09 -16.53 4.54
C ASP A 303 13.76 -16.74 5.26
N ASP A 304 13.61 -16.14 6.44
CA ASP A 304 12.44 -16.19 7.33
C ASP A 304 11.33 -15.18 6.97
N HIS A 305 11.51 -14.42 5.89
CA HIS A 305 10.46 -13.57 5.32
C HIS A 305 9.34 -14.42 4.73
N GLU A 306 8.13 -14.21 5.23
CA GLU A 306 6.90 -14.84 4.76
C GLU A 306 5.94 -13.77 4.23
N PHE A 307 5.24 -14.12 3.15
CA PHE A 307 4.35 -13.19 2.45
C PHE A 307 2.96 -13.77 2.32
N VAL A 308 1.96 -12.91 2.43
CA VAL A 308 0.55 -13.23 2.18
C VAL A 308 -0.02 -12.32 1.10
N THR A 309 -1.01 -12.81 0.37
CA THR A 309 -1.82 -12.01 -0.56
C THR A 309 -3.24 -12.52 -0.63
N ASN A 310 -4.17 -11.61 -0.93
CA ASN A 310 -5.55 -11.94 -1.27
C ASN A 310 -6.14 -10.84 -2.17
N GLY A 311 -7.20 -11.16 -2.92
CA GLY A 311 -7.92 -10.19 -3.76
C GLY A 311 -8.63 -9.10 -2.94
N ALA A 312 -8.83 -9.31 -1.65
CA ALA A 312 -9.21 -8.32 -0.66
C ALA A 312 -8.29 -8.44 0.57
N LEU A 313 -7.63 -7.35 0.94
CA LEU A 313 -6.56 -7.36 1.92
C LEU A 313 -6.62 -6.04 2.70
N LEU A 314 -6.68 -6.13 4.03
CA LEU A 314 -6.52 -4.99 4.91
C LEU A 314 -5.21 -5.18 5.66
N PHE A 315 -4.39 -4.14 5.76
CA PHE A 315 -3.13 -4.24 6.48
C PHE A 315 -2.68 -2.90 7.06
N ASP A 316 -1.96 -2.94 8.18
CA ASP A 316 -1.26 -1.78 8.71
C ASP A 316 -0.06 -1.46 7.79
N SER A 317 -0.18 -0.42 6.98
CA SER A 317 0.83 -0.05 5.99
C SER A 317 2.04 0.64 6.59
N PHE A 318 1.97 1.02 7.87
CA PHE A 318 3.07 1.59 8.61
C PHE A 318 3.88 0.51 9.29
N ASP A 319 3.28 -0.62 9.68
CA ASP A 319 4.00 -1.73 10.31
C ASP A 319 4.30 -2.91 9.38
N CYS A 320 3.62 -3.03 8.24
CA CYS A 320 3.85 -4.10 7.27
C CYS A 320 4.53 -3.62 5.99
N TRP A 321 5.65 -4.26 5.66
CA TRP A 321 6.28 -4.11 4.35
C TRP A 321 5.40 -4.73 3.27
N HIS A 322 5.21 -4.02 2.17
CA HIS A 322 4.35 -4.48 1.10
C HIS A 322 4.84 -4.00 -0.27
N GLY A 323 4.42 -4.69 -1.32
CA GLY A 323 4.85 -4.37 -2.68
C GLY A 323 4.11 -5.18 -3.73
N ALA A 324 4.29 -4.80 -5.00
CA ALA A 324 3.73 -5.56 -6.12
C ALA A 324 4.72 -6.66 -6.55
N ALA A 325 4.46 -7.91 -6.13
CA ALA A 325 5.27 -9.05 -6.58
C ALA A 325 4.89 -9.50 -7.98
N LYS A 326 5.66 -10.38 -8.60
CA LYS A 326 5.33 -11.00 -9.90
C LYS A 326 5.21 -12.50 -9.75
N TRP A 327 4.07 -13.08 -10.12
CA TRP A 327 3.91 -14.53 -10.10
C TRP A 327 4.90 -15.19 -11.05
N GLN A 328 5.49 -16.30 -10.61
CA GLN A 328 6.11 -17.21 -11.57
C GLN A 328 5.03 -17.78 -12.49
N GLU A 329 5.30 -17.83 -13.80
CA GLU A 329 4.34 -18.38 -14.74
C GLU A 329 4.08 -19.85 -14.43
N ASP A 330 2.82 -20.20 -14.21
CA ASP A 330 2.40 -21.57 -13.96
C ASP A 330 1.46 -22.07 -15.07
N LYS A 331 1.80 -23.20 -15.69
CA LYS A 331 1.10 -23.75 -16.86
C LYS A 331 -0.38 -24.05 -16.59
N PRO A 332 -0.78 -24.64 -15.46
CA PRO A 332 -2.18 -24.87 -15.11
C PRO A 332 -2.97 -23.56 -15.00
N PHE A 333 -2.46 -22.53 -14.31
CA PHE A 333 -3.13 -21.23 -14.22
C PHE A 333 -3.29 -20.57 -15.58
N ARG A 334 -2.23 -20.59 -16.41
CA ARG A 334 -2.31 -20.07 -17.77
C ARG A 334 -3.38 -20.78 -18.59
N LYS A 335 -3.45 -22.12 -18.49
CA LYS A 335 -4.50 -22.90 -19.14
C LYS A 335 -5.89 -22.52 -18.65
N VAL A 336 -6.10 -22.37 -17.33
CA VAL A 336 -7.39 -21.91 -16.79
C VAL A 336 -7.77 -20.56 -17.38
N LEU A 337 -6.83 -19.60 -17.42
CA LEU A 337 -7.09 -18.28 -18.01
C LEU A 337 -7.51 -18.37 -19.48
N THR A 338 -6.81 -19.18 -20.28
CA THR A 338 -7.15 -19.44 -21.69
C THR A 338 -8.53 -20.08 -21.83
N ASP A 339 -8.87 -21.05 -20.97
CA ASP A 339 -10.15 -21.78 -21.02
C ASP A 339 -11.34 -20.88 -20.64
N VAL A 340 -11.19 -19.98 -19.67
CA VAL A 340 -12.26 -19.07 -19.24
C VAL A 340 -12.38 -17.80 -20.11
N ASP A 341 -11.32 -17.43 -20.83
CA ASP A 341 -11.33 -16.37 -21.85
C ASP A 341 -10.74 -16.83 -23.20
N PRO A 342 -11.45 -17.70 -23.94
CA PRO A 342 -10.97 -18.28 -25.20
C PRO A 342 -10.82 -17.25 -26.34
N LYS A 343 -11.28 -16.00 -26.13
CA LYS A 343 -11.15 -14.90 -27.09
C LYS A 343 -9.78 -14.22 -27.04
N GLY A 344 -8.87 -14.68 -26.18
CA GLY A 344 -7.48 -14.20 -26.15
C GLY A 344 -7.34 -12.77 -25.63
N ARG A 345 -8.22 -12.31 -24.75
CA ARG A 345 -8.04 -11.03 -24.02
C ARG A 345 -7.20 -11.24 -22.76
N GLU A 346 -6.39 -12.31 -22.73
CA GLU A 346 -5.46 -12.64 -21.64
C GLU A 346 -4.67 -11.42 -21.14
N PRO A 347 -4.14 -10.50 -21.99
CA PRO A 347 -3.42 -9.31 -21.51
C PRO A 347 -4.28 -8.32 -20.71
N PHE A 348 -5.60 -8.31 -20.91
CA PHE A 348 -6.54 -7.46 -20.17
C PHE A 348 -7.01 -8.10 -18.85
N HIS A 349 -7.00 -9.43 -18.77
CA HIS A 349 -7.40 -10.18 -17.58
C HIS A 349 -6.23 -10.46 -16.63
N SER A 350 -5.01 -10.60 -17.16
CA SER A 350 -3.78 -10.72 -16.37
C SER A 350 -3.46 -9.45 -15.59
N ALA A 351 -3.83 -8.30 -16.17
CA ALA A 351 -3.64 -6.98 -15.63
C ALA A 351 -4.35 -6.73 -14.28
N ARG A 352 -3.61 -6.66 -13.16
CA ARG A 352 -4.19 -6.21 -11.87
C ARG A 352 -4.73 -4.78 -11.97
N CYS A 353 -6.04 -4.65 -11.87
CA CYS A 353 -6.70 -3.40 -11.53
C CYS A 353 -7.08 -3.45 -10.06
N SER A 354 -6.77 -2.42 -9.29
CA SER A 354 -7.08 -2.38 -7.87
C SER A 354 -7.44 -0.98 -7.39
N ILE A 355 -8.04 -0.89 -6.21
CA ILE A 355 -8.20 0.33 -5.45
C ILE A 355 -7.60 0.13 -4.06
N GLU A 356 -7.05 1.20 -3.50
CA GLU A 356 -6.45 1.25 -2.17
C GLU A 356 -7.02 2.47 -1.45
N LEU A 357 -7.55 2.26 -0.25
CA LEU A 357 -8.14 3.29 0.61
C LEU A 357 -7.33 3.36 1.90
N ARG A 358 -7.10 4.56 2.41
CA ARG A 358 -6.26 4.81 3.58
C ARG A 358 -7.09 5.26 4.77
N PHE A 359 -6.76 4.71 5.92
CA PHE A 359 -7.39 5.06 7.19
C PHE A 359 -6.33 5.20 8.28
N ARG A 360 -6.57 6.10 9.22
CA ARG A 360 -5.96 6.04 10.54
C ARG A 360 -7.04 5.62 11.53
N VAL A 361 -6.77 4.58 12.32
CA VAL A 361 -7.67 4.11 13.36
C VAL A 361 -7.12 4.55 14.69
N ARG A 362 -7.87 5.41 15.39
CA ARG A 362 -7.56 5.86 16.75
C ARG A 362 -8.16 4.86 17.74
N ILE A 363 -7.31 4.25 18.56
CA ILE A 363 -7.68 3.23 19.53
C ILE A 363 -7.34 3.77 20.92
N ASP A 364 -8.33 3.81 21.81
CA ASP A 364 -8.16 4.24 23.20
C ASP A 364 -7.59 3.08 24.02
N MET A 365 -6.35 3.20 24.49
CA MET A 365 -5.69 2.11 25.20
C MET A 365 -6.18 1.92 26.63
N ASP A 366 -6.95 2.88 27.14
CA ASP A 366 -7.59 2.82 28.45
C ASP A 366 -9.05 2.30 28.37
N ALA A 367 -9.56 2.00 27.17
CA ALA A 367 -10.94 1.55 27.01
C ALA A 367 -11.13 0.07 27.36
N ASP A 368 -12.22 -0.23 28.07
CA ASP A 368 -12.56 -1.57 28.53
C ASP A 368 -12.83 -2.57 27.39
N ASP A 369 -13.06 -2.12 26.17
CA ASP A 369 -13.36 -2.93 24.99
C ASP A 369 -12.15 -3.14 24.05
N THR A 370 -11.01 -2.50 24.33
CA THR A 370 -9.78 -2.71 23.57
C THR A 370 -9.10 -4.02 23.97
N ARG A 371 -8.70 -4.81 22.97
CA ARG A 371 -8.11 -6.16 23.13
C ARG A 371 -6.84 -6.36 22.33
N VAL A 372 -6.24 -5.27 21.84
CA VAL A 372 -5.03 -5.26 21.02
C VAL A 372 -3.88 -4.62 21.82
N PRO A 373 -2.65 -5.13 21.74
CA PRO A 373 -1.49 -4.45 22.32
C PRO A 373 -1.13 -3.17 21.56
N TRP A 374 -0.16 -2.42 22.05
CA TRP A 374 0.43 -1.31 21.30
C TRP A 374 1.07 -1.81 20.00
N GLY A 375 1.13 -0.94 18.99
CA GLY A 375 1.78 -1.26 17.71
C GLY A 375 3.24 -0.82 17.66
N PRO A 376 4.08 -1.43 16.83
CA PRO A 376 5.49 -1.09 16.68
C PRO A 376 5.69 0.38 16.28
N PHE A 377 4.97 0.86 15.27
CA PHE A 377 5.07 2.25 14.82
C PHE A 377 4.68 3.24 15.94
N THR A 378 3.56 3.02 16.61
CA THR A 378 3.14 3.89 17.74
C THR A 378 4.14 3.82 18.89
N SER A 379 4.67 2.63 19.20
CA SER A 379 5.66 2.43 20.27
C SER A 379 6.97 3.18 19.98
N ALA A 380 7.41 3.16 18.72
CA ALA A 380 8.55 3.95 18.27
C ALA A 380 8.31 5.45 18.48
N VAL A 381 7.15 5.97 18.06
CA VAL A 381 6.79 7.39 18.23
C VAL A 381 6.70 7.78 19.71
N ARG A 382 6.07 6.97 20.56
CA ARG A 382 5.98 7.20 22.01
C ARG A 382 7.35 7.20 22.68
N SER A 383 8.29 6.44 22.13
CA SER A 383 9.69 6.40 22.59
C SER A 383 10.56 7.51 22.00
N GLY A 384 9.96 8.46 21.26
CA GLY A 384 10.63 9.64 20.72
C GLY A 384 11.20 9.48 19.31
N LYS A 385 11.05 8.32 18.66
CA LYS A 385 11.38 8.19 17.23
C LYS A 385 10.42 9.01 16.37
N PHE A 386 10.87 9.47 15.20
CA PHE A 386 10.16 10.44 14.34
C PHE A 386 10.04 11.86 14.91
N LEU A 387 10.47 12.12 16.16
CA LEU A 387 10.60 13.49 16.70
C LEU A 387 11.98 14.09 16.43
N SER A 388 13.03 13.26 16.44
CA SER A 388 14.43 13.69 16.19
C SER A 388 15.09 13.01 15.00
N GLU A 389 14.59 11.84 14.58
CA GLU A 389 15.12 11.04 13.47
C GLU A 389 13.98 10.62 12.54
N PRO A 390 14.16 10.67 11.20
CA PRO A 390 13.06 10.47 10.25
C PRO A 390 12.65 9.00 10.07
N LEU A 391 13.43 8.03 10.57
CA LEU A 391 13.23 6.60 10.36
C LEU A 391 13.37 5.81 11.66
N ARG A 392 12.66 4.68 11.75
CA ARG A 392 12.92 3.64 12.76
C ARG A 392 14.35 3.08 12.63
N ASP A 393 14.78 2.37 13.67
CA ASP A 393 16.03 1.63 13.64
C ASP A 393 15.81 0.20 13.17
N SER A 394 16.74 -0.31 12.38
CA SER A 394 16.73 -1.70 11.93
C SER A 394 16.86 -2.64 13.11
N GLU A 395 16.07 -3.71 13.13
CA GLU A 395 16.05 -4.70 14.22
C GLU A 395 15.71 -4.11 15.60
N ALA A 396 15.13 -2.90 15.65
CA ALA A 396 14.58 -2.33 16.88
C ALA A 396 13.55 -3.27 17.50
N ARG A 397 13.50 -3.26 18.84
CA ARG A 397 12.59 -4.10 19.61
C ARG A 397 11.57 -3.24 20.35
N TYR A 398 10.40 -3.81 20.59
CA TYR A 398 9.29 -3.15 21.25
C TYR A 398 8.67 -4.04 22.32
N ASP A 399 8.44 -3.44 23.49
CA ASP A 399 7.48 -3.94 24.46
C ASP A 399 6.10 -3.44 24.04
N LEU A 400 5.34 -4.30 23.36
CA LEU A 400 4.01 -3.97 22.85
C LEU A 400 2.93 -3.95 23.95
N ASP A 401 3.20 -4.50 25.13
CA ASP A 401 2.26 -4.44 26.25
C ASP A 401 2.28 -3.04 26.89
N VAL A 402 3.48 -2.44 26.99
CA VAL A 402 3.68 -1.08 27.54
C VAL A 402 3.66 0.00 26.46
N GLY A 403 3.96 -0.38 25.22
CA GLY A 403 3.99 0.50 24.04
C GLY A 403 5.23 1.35 23.93
N LEU A 404 6.41 0.75 24.19
CA LEU A 404 7.70 1.43 24.18
C LEU A 404 8.76 0.60 23.43
N ALA A 405 9.77 1.26 22.87
CA ALA A 405 10.97 0.62 22.35
C ALA A 405 11.87 0.17 23.51
N VAL A 406 12.57 -0.95 23.34
CA VAL A 406 13.43 -1.57 24.37
C VAL A 406 14.89 -1.72 23.96
#